data_AF-A0A357Y5S5-F1
#
_entry.id   AF-A0A357Y5S5-F1
#
_cell.length_a   1.000
_cell.length_b   1.000
_cell.length_c   1.000
_cell.angle_alpha   90.00
_cell.angle_beta   90.00
_cell.angle_gamma   90.00
#
_symmetry.space_group_name_H-M   'P 1'
#
loop_
_entity.id
_entity.type
_entity.pdbx_description
1 polymer ?
#
loop_
_entity_poly.entity_id
_entity_poly.type
_entity_poly.pdbx_seq_one_letter_code
_entity_poly.pdbx_strand_id
1 'polypeptide(L)'
;MQVSAAEAVTQAQPVRVQAAVEHVDGGWAVQQGRTALNRHVKQVFNKALDGLVGADYEPVALLGTQVVAGKNYAILCRITPTVLHPVTHWGVAYVYEDLQGNAKLLEVKDLELGY
;
A
#
# COMPACT_ATOMS: atom_id res chain seq x y z
N MET A 1 21.56 -53.70 -27.39
CA MET A 1 21.83 -52.26 -27.61
C MET A 1 20.79 -51.50 -26.79
N GLN A 2 21.25 -50.72 -25.81
CA GLN A 2 20.46 -49.95 -24.84
C GLN A 2 19.60 -48.86 -25.51
N VAL A 3 18.42 -48.57 -24.93
CA VAL A 3 17.98 -47.31 -24.27
C VAL A 3 16.46 -47.44 -23.96
N SER A 4 15.99 -47.48 -22.70
CA SER A 4 15.77 -46.39 -21.73
C SER A 4 14.65 -45.39 -22.11
N ALA A 5 13.53 -45.44 -21.37
CA ALA A 5 12.65 -44.32 -20.98
C ALA A 5 11.50 -44.93 -20.14
N ALA A 6 11.64 -45.10 -18.81
CA ALA A 6 11.43 -44.09 -17.76
C ALA A 6 9.99 -43.56 -17.69
N GLU A 7 9.35 -43.86 -16.56
CA GLU A 7 7.98 -43.59 -16.17
C GLU A 7 7.64 -42.09 -16.23
N ALA A 8 6.55 -41.75 -16.91
CA ALA A 8 5.95 -40.43 -16.80
C ALA A 8 5.08 -40.39 -15.54
N VAL A 9 5.71 -40.07 -14.41
CA VAL A 9 5.03 -39.73 -13.17
C VAL A 9 4.32 -38.40 -13.38
N THR A 10 2.99 -38.44 -13.52
CA THR A 10 2.11 -37.26 -13.46
C THR A 10 2.30 -36.55 -12.13
N GLN A 11 3.13 -35.51 -12.11
CA GLN A 11 3.28 -34.64 -10.96
C GLN A 11 2.08 -33.69 -10.91
N ALA A 12 1.10 -34.02 -10.04
CA ALA A 12 0.09 -33.09 -9.60
C ALA A 12 0.76 -31.98 -8.78
N GLN A 13 1.03 -30.83 -9.40
CA GLN A 13 1.42 -29.63 -8.68
C GLN A 13 0.22 -29.15 -7.83
N PRO A 14 0.42 -28.75 -6.57
CA PRO A 14 -0.66 -28.21 -5.77
C PRO A 14 -1.13 -26.90 -6.40
N VAL A 15 -2.39 -26.86 -6.84
CA VAL A 15 -3.08 -25.63 -7.22
C VAL A 15 -3.06 -24.72 -6.01
N ARG A 16 -2.21 -23.69 -6.06
CA ARG A 16 -2.18 -22.63 -5.06
C ARG A 16 -3.54 -21.94 -5.16
N VAL A 17 -4.43 -22.21 -4.22
CA VAL A 17 -5.67 -21.44 -4.08
C VAL A 17 -5.24 -20.01 -3.80
N GLN A 18 -5.17 -19.18 -4.84
CA GLN A 18 -5.14 -17.74 -4.66
C GLN A 18 -6.48 -17.42 -4.01
N ALA A 19 -6.45 -16.95 -2.76
CA ALA A 19 -7.65 -16.45 -2.12
C ALA A 19 -8.24 -15.40 -3.08
N ALA A 20 -9.42 -15.69 -3.63
CA ALA A 20 -10.15 -14.74 -4.41
C ALA A 20 -10.42 -13.55 -3.47
N VAL A 21 -9.69 -12.46 -3.67
CA VAL A 21 -10.03 -11.19 -3.02
C VAL A 21 -11.35 -10.82 -3.67
N GLU A 22 -12.45 -10.99 -2.96
CA GLU A 22 -13.75 -10.52 -3.47
C GLU A 22 -13.61 -9.03 -3.75
N HIS A 23 -13.58 -8.70 -5.05
CA HIS A 23 -13.47 -7.33 -5.50
C HIS A 23 -14.84 -6.68 -5.29
N VAL A 24 -15.04 -6.13 -4.11
CA VAL A 24 -16.19 -5.27 -3.83
C VAL A 24 -15.97 -3.99 -4.64
N ASP A 25 -16.91 -3.65 -5.52
CA ASP A 25 -16.83 -2.40 -6.28
C ASP A 25 -16.84 -1.21 -5.30
N GLY A 26 -15.81 -0.35 -5.41
CA GLY A 26 -15.57 0.71 -4.44
C GLY A 26 -14.98 0.24 -3.09
N GLY A 27 -14.61 -1.02 -2.95
CA GLY A 27 -13.96 -1.58 -1.76
C GLY A 27 -12.45 -1.34 -1.72
N TRP A 28 -11.84 -1.56 -0.55
CA TRP A 28 -10.40 -1.50 -0.36
C TRP A 28 -9.72 -2.81 -0.76
N ALA A 29 -8.84 -2.74 -1.76
CA ALA A 29 -7.92 -3.82 -2.09
C ALA A 29 -6.67 -3.70 -1.21
N VAL A 30 -6.60 -4.54 -0.17
CA VAL A 30 -5.45 -4.61 0.74
C VAL A 30 -4.29 -5.31 0.06
N GLN A 31 -3.11 -4.69 0.08
CA GLN A 31 -1.88 -5.29 -0.45
C GLN A 31 -1.42 -6.40 0.50
N GLN A 32 -1.56 -7.65 0.08
CA GLN A 32 -1.05 -8.79 0.84
C GLN A 32 0.40 -9.11 0.45
N GLY A 33 1.28 -9.21 1.46
CA GLY A 33 2.69 -9.54 1.27
C GLY A 33 3.57 -8.30 1.11
N ARG A 34 4.14 -8.08 -0.08
CA ARG A 34 5.18 -7.06 -0.30
C ARG A 34 4.56 -5.66 -0.42
N THR A 35 4.45 -4.96 0.69
CA THR A 35 3.89 -3.58 0.80
C THR A 35 4.82 -2.49 0.26
N ALA A 36 5.74 -2.83 -0.65
CA ALA A 36 6.74 -1.91 -1.16
C ALA A 36 6.10 -0.71 -1.87
N LEU A 37 6.56 0.50 -1.53
CA LEU A 37 6.11 1.70 -2.21
C LEU A 37 6.60 1.74 -3.66
N ASN A 38 5.64 1.75 -4.59
CA ASN A 38 5.88 2.14 -5.97
C ASN A 38 6.31 3.62 -6.05
N ARG A 39 7.20 3.94 -7.00
CA ARG A 39 7.56 5.31 -7.38
C ARG A 39 6.33 6.19 -7.61
N HIS A 40 5.29 5.68 -8.29
CA HIS A 40 4.04 6.43 -8.53
C HIS A 40 3.36 6.84 -7.22
N VAL A 41 3.21 5.90 -6.29
CA VAL A 41 2.57 6.15 -4.99
C VAL A 41 3.37 7.18 -4.19
N LYS A 42 4.71 7.14 -4.24
CA LYS A 42 5.55 8.18 -3.64
C LYS A 42 5.32 9.56 -4.24
N GLN A 43 5.17 9.65 -5.57
CA GLN A 43 4.90 10.92 -6.25
C GLN A 43 3.52 11.47 -5.87
N VAL A 44 2.49 10.63 -5.85
CA VAL A 44 1.14 10.99 -5.43
C VAL A 44 1.13 11.45 -3.97
N PHE A 45 1.83 10.73 -3.09
CA PHE A 45 1.97 11.11 -1.68
C PHE A 45 2.67 12.46 -1.51
N ASN A 46 3.82 12.67 -2.17
CA ASN A 46 4.55 13.92 -2.09
C ASN A 46 3.73 15.11 -2.61
N LYS A 47 2.97 14.92 -3.71
CA LYS A 47 2.04 15.94 -4.21
C LYS A 47 0.92 16.24 -3.22
N ALA A 48 0.38 15.22 -2.56
CA ALA A 48 -0.69 15.37 -1.59
C ALA A 48 -0.26 16.11 -0.31
N LEU A 49 1.03 16.05 0.03
CA LEU A 49 1.65 16.75 1.15
C LEU A 49 2.29 18.08 0.76
N ASP A 50 2.30 18.43 -0.52
CA ASP A 50 2.90 19.68 -0.97
C ASP A 50 2.14 20.86 -0.35
N GLY A 51 2.86 21.66 0.44
CA GLY A 51 2.28 22.76 1.22
C GLY A 51 1.85 22.41 2.65
N LEU A 52 1.94 21.14 3.09
CA LEU A 52 1.73 20.78 4.50
C LEU A 52 2.99 21.11 5.32
N VAL A 53 2.80 21.83 6.42
CA VAL A 53 3.88 22.28 7.32
C VAL A 53 3.58 21.90 8.76
N GLY A 54 4.62 21.67 9.56
CA GLY A 54 4.51 21.36 10.99
C GLY A 54 4.78 19.91 11.38
N ALA A 55 4.91 19.00 10.42
CA ALA A 55 5.41 17.66 10.62
C ALA A 55 6.08 17.12 9.35
N ASP A 56 7.11 16.30 9.54
CA ASP A 56 7.73 15.49 8.50
C ASP A 56 6.96 14.18 8.36
N TYR A 57 6.56 13.85 7.13
CA TYR A 57 5.83 12.63 6.81
C TYR A 57 6.66 11.77 5.87
N GLU A 58 7.08 10.60 6.33
CA GLU A 58 7.87 9.65 5.53
C GLU A 58 7.03 8.43 5.15
N PRO A 59 6.78 8.17 3.86
CA PRO A 59 5.98 7.03 3.44
C PRO A 59 6.82 5.73 3.51
N VAL A 60 6.31 4.73 4.22
CA VAL A 60 7.02 3.46 4.50
C VAL A 60 6.43 2.27 3.76
N ALA A 61 5.10 2.17 3.68
CA ALA A 61 4.44 1.05 3.02
C ALA A 61 3.08 1.45 2.42
N LEU A 62 2.71 0.83 1.28
CA LEU A 62 1.35 0.90 0.77
C LEU A 62 0.53 -0.25 1.39
N LEU A 63 -0.51 0.11 2.15
CA LEU A 63 -1.39 -0.85 2.82
C LEU A 63 -2.51 -1.31 1.89
N GLY A 64 -3.04 -0.41 1.07
CA GLY A 64 -4.14 -0.75 0.18
C GLY A 64 -4.50 0.36 -0.79
N THR A 65 -5.30 0.00 -1.78
CA THR A 65 -5.85 0.93 -2.77
C THR A 65 -7.33 0.70 -2.95
N GLN A 66 -8.08 1.74 -3.21
CA GLN A 66 -9.52 1.66 -3.50
C GLN A 66 -9.80 2.42 -4.80
N VAL A 67 -10.55 1.81 -5.71
CA VAL A 67 -10.94 2.41 -6.98
C VAL A 67 -12.27 3.14 -6.79
N VAL A 68 -12.31 4.43 -7.12
CA VAL A 68 -13.49 5.30 -7.04
C VAL A 68 -13.62 6.09 -8.35
N ALA A 69 -14.17 7.30 -8.34
CA ALA A 69 -13.99 8.27 -9.44
C ALA A 69 -12.54 8.83 -9.45
N GLY A 70 -11.56 7.94 -9.56
CA GLY A 70 -10.15 8.18 -9.24
C GLY A 70 -9.60 7.01 -8.41
N LYS A 71 -8.62 7.28 -7.56
CA LYS A 71 -8.00 6.23 -6.73
C LYS A 71 -7.67 6.75 -5.34
N ASN A 72 -8.09 5.99 -4.33
CA ASN A 72 -7.65 6.20 -2.95
C ASN A 72 -6.49 5.27 -2.63
N TYR A 73 -5.53 5.77 -1.87
CA TYR A 73 -4.36 5.05 -1.37
C TYR A 73 -4.34 5.14 0.15
N ALA A 74 -4.11 4.01 0.82
CA ALA A 74 -3.83 3.95 2.25
C ALA A 74 -2.33 3.66 2.41
N ILE A 75 -1.58 4.63 2.92
CA ILE A 75 -0.12 4.59 3.00
C ILE A 75 0.27 4.67 4.47
N LEU A 76 1.02 3.68 4.95
CA LEU A 76 1.68 3.76 6.23
C LEU A 76 2.80 4.78 6.12
N CYS A 77 2.74 5.80 6.97
CA CYS A 77 3.76 6.84 7.08
C CYS A 77 4.25 6.98 8.51
N ARG A 78 5.51 7.39 8.62
CA ARG A 78 6.14 7.80 9.87
C ARG A 78 6.02 9.31 9.98
N ILE A 79 5.49 9.79 11.10
CA ILE A 79 5.18 11.19 11.31
C ILE A 79 6.09 11.71 12.41
N THR A 80 6.87 12.74 12.08
CA THR A 80 7.78 13.41 13.01
C THR A 80 7.40 14.89 13.09
N PRO A 81 6.70 15.33 14.17
CA PRO A 81 6.29 16.72 14.31
C PRO A 81 7.49 17.64 14.47
N THR A 82 7.45 18.84 13.88
CA THR A 82 8.55 19.81 13.93
C THR A 82 8.47 20.66 15.22
N VAL A 83 8.64 20.01 16.38
CA VAL A 83 8.57 20.63 17.72
C VAL A 83 9.85 20.40 18.53
N LEU A 84 10.03 21.13 19.63
CA LEU A 84 11.12 20.89 20.58
C LEU A 84 10.88 19.55 21.29
N HIS A 85 11.78 18.58 21.10
CA HIS A 85 11.63 17.17 21.49
C HIS A 85 10.55 16.40 20.68
N PRO A 86 10.79 16.16 19.38
CA PRO A 86 9.83 15.48 18.54
C PRO A 86 9.70 14.00 18.92
N VAL A 87 8.46 13.53 19.08
CA VAL A 87 8.14 12.12 19.26
C VAL A 87 7.60 11.56 17.96
N THR A 88 8.42 10.74 17.30
CA THR A 88 8.03 10.07 16.06
C THR A 88 7.01 8.98 16.35
N HIS A 89 5.90 9.02 15.62
CA HIS A 89 4.82 8.03 15.71
C HIS A 89 4.44 7.52 14.32
N TRP A 90 3.60 6.49 14.30
CA TRP A 90 3.11 5.86 13.08
C TRP A 90 1.70 6.36 12.79
N GLY A 91 1.41 6.61 11.51
CA GLY A 91 0.07 6.98 11.06
C GLY A 91 -0.23 6.41 9.68
N VAL A 92 -1.50 6.24 9.37
CA VAL A 92 -1.98 5.86 8.05
C VAL A 92 -2.51 7.11 7.36
N ALA A 93 -1.84 7.50 6.29
CA ALA A 93 -2.28 8.59 5.43
C ALA A 93 -3.17 8.05 4.32
N TYR A 94 -4.37 8.62 4.22
CA TYR A 94 -5.32 8.40 3.13
C TYR A 94 -5.14 9.49 2.09
N VAL A 95 -4.76 9.10 0.88
CA VAL A 95 -4.49 10.02 -0.23
C VAL A 95 -5.43 9.70 -1.39
N TYR A 96 -6.10 10.72 -1.93
CA TYR A 96 -6.91 10.62 -3.13
C TYR A 96 -6.15 11.17 -4.34
N GLU A 97 -6.17 10.41 -5.44
CA GLU A 97 -5.70 10.81 -6.76
C GLU A 97 -6.90 10.88 -7.71
N ASP A 98 -7.08 12.01 -8.40
CA ASP A 98 -8.09 12.17 -9.43
C ASP A 98 -7.62 11.61 -10.79
N LEU A 99 -8.53 11.54 -11.76
CA LEU A 99 -8.22 11.07 -13.12
C LEU A 99 -7.28 12.01 -13.90
N GLN A 100 -7.01 13.21 -13.40
CA GLN A 100 -6.13 14.21 -13.99
C GLN A 100 -4.72 14.17 -13.37
N GLY A 101 -4.48 13.33 -12.36
CA GLY A 101 -3.20 13.18 -11.68
C GLY A 101 -2.93 14.24 -10.58
N ASN A 102 -3.98 14.91 -10.11
CA ASN A 102 -3.92 15.72 -8.89
C ASN A 102 -4.09 14.82 -7.68
N ALA A 103 -3.29 15.07 -6.64
CA ALA A 103 -3.32 14.32 -5.40
C ALA A 103 -3.73 15.22 -4.24
N LYS A 104 -4.53 14.69 -3.32
CA LYS A 104 -4.99 15.38 -2.11
C LYS A 104 -4.89 14.46 -0.92
N LEU A 105 -4.35 14.97 0.18
CA LEU A 105 -4.43 14.30 1.47
C LEU A 105 -5.88 14.40 1.97
N LEU A 106 -6.50 13.24 2.24
CA LEU A 106 -7.86 13.19 2.78
C LEU A 106 -7.82 13.25 4.30
N GLU A 107 -7.04 12.35 4.91
CA GLU A 107 -6.98 12.16 6.34
C GLU A 107 -5.65 11.50 6.70
N VAL A 108 -5.13 11.80 7.88
CA VAL A 108 -4.06 11.02 8.51
C VAL A 108 -4.61 10.49 9.82
N LYS A 109 -4.61 9.17 9.97
CA LYS A 109 -5.06 8.51 11.18
C LYS A 109 -3.85 8.00 11.96
N ASP A 110 -3.68 8.52 13.16
CA ASP A 110 -2.61 8.04 14.04
C ASP A 110 -2.85 6.60 14.45
N LEU A 111 -1.76 5.83 14.46
CA LEU A 111 -1.76 4.43 14.81
C LEU A 111 -1.34 4.27 16.26
N GLU A 112 -2.31 4.30 17.17
CA GLU A 112 -2.09 3.97 18.58
C GLU A 112 -2.07 2.44 18.74
N LEU A 113 -0.89 1.90 19.01
CA LEU A 113 -0.75 0.52 19.44
C LEU A 113 -0.98 0.51 20.95
N GLY A 114 -2.19 0.12 21.37
CA GLY A 114 -2.56 0.02 22.78
C GLY A 114 -1.54 -0.81 23.56
N TYR A 115 -1.09 -0.27 24.69
CA TYR A 115 -0.21 -0.93 25.66
C TYR A 115 -1.02 -1.63 26.75
#